data_AF-A0A519FT83-F1
#
_entry.id   AF-A0A519FT83-F1
#
_cell.length_a   1.000
_cell.length_b   1.000
_cell.length_c   1.000
_cell.angle_alpha   90.00
_cell.angle_beta   90.00
_cell.angle_gamma   90.00
#
_symmetry.space_group_name_H-M   'P 1'
#
loop_
_entity.id
_entity.type
_entity.pdbx_description
1 polymer ?
#
loop_
_entity_poly.entity_id
_entity_poly.type
_entity_poly.pdbx_seq_one_letter_code
_entity_poly.pdbx_strand_id
1 'polypeptide(L)'
;GVLTRGHAMAAVARGALAMTDDPATEIDTLAILEWTRRTDVADDLARLRADGGTELAAAVTSWLAERAGRLGAAVAALLAADRIADLVPLGLVAGLFAPTADQTDAPGSDLAHGLFLGRYGLAGLAPDDLRAWYHDAAGLVVGSLTDRERSSVLEAAATRVRELGIEQLAGRSELLPQGLVARLETLASAVDAALPSDPAAAPSVGALVAVEKAWQEVTRHFLARTESSCPAAEATVRLLRWLAVDTQTAGGLGDLTDRYVRGDGWVDAALVTARRGADNRALSEAVSLVIVRAADRRREHDRRFAAALADTPQPTGPVVEQLQRTVALPLAKARP
;
A
#
# COMPACT_ATOMS: atom_id res chain seq x y z
N GLY A 1 2.76 -49.03 -16.56
CA GLY A 1 1.74 -48.21 -15.87
C GLY A 1 0.61 -47.92 -16.83
N VAL A 2 -0.63 -47.80 -16.34
CA VAL A 2 -1.79 -47.47 -17.16
C VAL A 2 -1.80 -45.96 -17.44
N LEU A 3 -1.82 -45.56 -18.71
CA LEU A 3 -1.97 -44.16 -19.11
C LEU A 3 -3.40 -43.71 -18.80
N THR A 4 -3.57 -42.82 -17.82
CA THR A 4 -4.88 -42.27 -17.46
C THR A 4 -5.05 -40.89 -18.11
N ARG A 5 -6.30 -40.40 -18.20
CA ARG A 5 -6.57 -39.00 -18.62
C ARG A 5 -5.75 -38.01 -17.79
N GLY A 6 -5.66 -38.21 -16.47
CA GLY A 6 -4.87 -37.35 -15.59
C GLY A 6 -3.38 -37.34 -15.93
N HIS A 7 -2.78 -38.51 -16.18
CA HIS A 7 -1.37 -38.59 -16.61
C HIS A 7 -1.14 -37.90 -17.96
N ALA A 8 -2.05 -38.10 -18.93
CA ALA A 8 -1.94 -37.46 -20.23
C ALA A 8 -2.07 -35.93 -20.15
N MET A 9 -3.08 -35.42 -19.43
CA MET A 9 -3.29 -33.96 -19.29
C MET A 9 -2.16 -33.29 -18.50
N ALA A 10 -1.65 -33.93 -17.44
CA ALA A 10 -0.49 -33.41 -16.71
C ALA A 10 0.76 -33.35 -17.57
N ALA A 11 0.98 -34.34 -18.46
CA ALA A 11 2.08 -34.30 -19.41
C ALA A 11 1.94 -33.15 -20.42
N VAL A 12 0.73 -32.88 -20.93
CA VAL A 12 0.48 -31.74 -21.83
C VAL A 12 0.67 -30.41 -21.10
N ALA A 13 0.17 -30.29 -19.88
CA ALA A 13 0.31 -29.07 -19.09
C ALA A 13 1.78 -28.72 -18.76
N ARG A 14 2.63 -29.74 -18.55
CA ARG A 14 4.08 -29.51 -18.38
C ARG A 14 4.81 -29.29 -19.69
N GLY A 15 4.52 -30.09 -20.71
CA GLY A 15 5.26 -30.06 -21.97
C GLY A 15 4.86 -28.92 -22.90
N ALA A 16 3.56 -28.70 -23.07
CA ALA A 16 3.03 -27.72 -24.02
C ALA A 16 2.71 -26.36 -23.36
N LEU A 17 2.29 -26.36 -22.09
CA LEU A 17 1.96 -25.13 -21.35
C LEU A 17 3.06 -24.69 -20.38
N ALA A 18 4.16 -25.46 -20.28
CA ALA A 18 5.30 -25.17 -19.42
C ALA A 18 4.94 -24.82 -17.97
N MET A 19 3.84 -25.35 -17.42
CA MET A 19 3.31 -24.89 -16.13
C MET A 19 4.27 -25.10 -14.95
N THR A 20 5.03 -26.19 -15.00
CA THR A 20 6.07 -26.52 -14.03
C THR A 20 7.12 -27.40 -14.67
N ASP A 21 8.39 -27.15 -14.34
CA ASP A 21 9.53 -27.97 -14.75
C ASP A 21 9.70 -29.20 -13.81
N ASP A 22 9.07 -29.19 -12.64
CA ASP A 22 9.16 -30.28 -11.68
C ASP A 22 8.03 -31.32 -11.90
N PRO A 23 8.37 -32.56 -12.27
CA PRO A 23 7.38 -33.62 -12.48
C PRO A 23 6.68 -34.07 -11.19
N ALA A 24 7.23 -33.77 -10.01
CA ALA A 24 6.61 -34.08 -8.72
C ALA A 24 5.58 -33.03 -8.30
N THR A 25 5.64 -31.82 -8.86
CA THR A 25 4.68 -30.76 -8.57
C THR A 25 3.31 -31.14 -9.13
N GLU A 26 2.32 -31.15 -8.23
CA GLU A 26 0.92 -31.34 -8.59
C GLU A 26 0.39 -30.05 -9.25
N ILE A 27 -0.37 -30.19 -10.32
CA ILE A 27 -1.00 -29.05 -10.99
C ILE A 27 -2.27 -28.74 -10.22
N ASP A 28 -2.15 -27.92 -9.18
CA ASP A 28 -3.24 -27.49 -8.31
C ASP A 28 -3.63 -26.02 -8.56
N THR A 29 -4.45 -25.45 -7.68
CA THR A 29 -4.92 -24.07 -7.80
C THR A 29 -3.77 -23.06 -7.77
N LEU A 30 -2.76 -23.27 -6.92
CA LEU A 30 -1.61 -22.39 -6.82
C LEU A 30 -0.76 -22.46 -8.09
N ALA A 31 -0.46 -23.67 -8.58
CA ALA A 31 0.29 -23.88 -9.82
C ALA A 31 -0.41 -23.23 -11.03
N ILE A 32 -1.74 -23.28 -11.08
CA ILE A 32 -2.52 -22.59 -12.12
C ILE A 32 -2.36 -21.07 -11.99
N LEU A 33 -2.56 -20.50 -10.80
CA LEU A 33 -2.43 -19.05 -10.59
C LEU A 33 -1.03 -18.55 -10.95
N GLU A 34 0.02 -19.27 -10.55
CA GLU A 34 1.41 -18.95 -10.91
C GLU A 34 1.63 -18.97 -12.42
N TRP A 35 1.17 -20.03 -13.09
CA TRP A 35 1.26 -20.18 -14.54
C TRP A 35 0.55 -19.04 -15.29
N THR A 36 -0.66 -18.65 -14.87
CA THR A 36 -1.44 -17.61 -15.57
C THR A 36 -0.75 -16.25 -15.64
N ARG A 37 0.20 -15.97 -14.74
CA ARG A 37 0.94 -14.69 -14.72
C ARG A 37 2.13 -14.67 -15.67
N ARG A 38 2.51 -15.81 -16.25
CA ARG A 38 3.65 -15.86 -17.15
C ARG A 38 3.33 -15.12 -18.44
N THR A 39 4.34 -14.50 -19.03
CA THR A 39 4.18 -13.70 -20.25
C THR A 39 3.91 -14.54 -21.49
N ASP A 40 4.29 -15.81 -21.48
CA ASP A 40 4.17 -16.77 -22.59
C ASP A 40 2.86 -17.55 -22.60
N VAL A 41 2.00 -17.38 -21.59
CA VAL A 41 0.76 -18.17 -21.43
C VAL A 41 -0.15 -18.14 -22.66
N ALA A 42 -0.27 -16.98 -23.32
CA ALA A 42 -1.09 -16.83 -24.52
C ALA A 42 -0.47 -17.56 -25.72
N ASP A 43 0.84 -17.47 -25.88
CA ASP A 43 1.58 -18.16 -26.95
C ASP A 43 1.54 -19.68 -26.77
N ASP A 44 1.68 -20.15 -25.52
CA ASP A 44 1.56 -21.56 -25.16
C ASP A 44 0.17 -22.13 -25.51
N LEU A 45 -0.89 -21.40 -25.15
CA LEU A 45 -2.27 -21.79 -25.47
C LEU A 45 -2.53 -21.75 -26.98
N ALA A 46 -1.99 -20.76 -27.69
CA ALA A 46 -2.09 -20.67 -29.14
C ALA A 46 -1.39 -21.86 -29.83
N ARG A 47 -0.18 -22.21 -29.39
CA ARG A 47 0.55 -23.40 -29.87
C ARG A 47 -0.20 -24.69 -29.58
N LEU A 48 -0.74 -24.86 -28.37
CA LEU A 48 -1.54 -26.04 -28.02
C LEU A 48 -2.74 -26.22 -28.97
N ARG A 49 -3.43 -25.12 -29.32
CA ARG A 49 -4.56 -25.16 -30.26
C ARG A 49 -4.10 -25.46 -31.69
N ALA A 50 -2.97 -24.91 -32.12
CA ALA A 50 -2.42 -25.12 -33.46
C ALA A 50 -1.92 -26.55 -33.68
N ASP A 51 -1.15 -27.07 -32.72
CA ASP A 51 -0.46 -28.37 -32.85
C ASP A 51 -1.34 -29.54 -32.37
N GLY A 52 -2.13 -29.31 -31.32
CA GLY A 52 -2.97 -30.32 -30.67
C GLY A 52 -4.41 -30.39 -31.20
N GLY A 53 -4.84 -29.38 -31.96
CA GLY A 53 -6.21 -29.24 -32.43
C GLY A 53 -7.20 -28.81 -31.34
N THR A 54 -8.43 -28.52 -31.77
CA THR A 54 -9.47 -27.96 -30.89
C THR A 54 -9.95 -28.93 -29.82
N GLU A 55 -9.96 -30.24 -30.11
CA GLU A 55 -10.41 -31.27 -29.16
C GLU A 55 -9.45 -31.41 -27.98
N LEU A 56 -8.13 -31.46 -28.24
CA LEU A 56 -7.13 -31.54 -27.17
C LEU A 56 -7.13 -30.26 -26.33
N ALA A 57 -7.19 -29.09 -26.99
CA ALA A 57 -7.24 -27.82 -26.29
C ALA A 57 -8.49 -27.72 -25.38
N ALA A 58 -9.67 -28.15 -25.86
CA ALA A 58 -10.89 -28.21 -25.05
C ALA A 58 -10.76 -29.18 -23.87
N ALA A 59 -10.17 -30.37 -24.09
CA ALA A 59 -9.97 -31.36 -23.03
C ALA A 59 -9.01 -30.87 -21.93
N VAL A 60 -7.91 -30.20 -22.33
CA VAL A 60 -6.91 -29.64 -21.41
C VAL A 60 -7.50 -28.47 -20.62
N THR A 61 -8.20 -27.54 -21.28
CA THR A 61 -8.83 -26.39 -20.61
C THR A 61 -9.91 -26.82 -19.61
N SER A 62 -10.74 -27.81 -19.97
CA SER A 62 -11.69 -28.43 -19.05
C SER A 62 -10.98 -29.08 -17.87
N TRP A 63 -9.88 -29.80 -18.12
CA TRP A 63 -9.11 -30.45 -17.06
C TRP A 63 -8.46 -29.42 -16.11
N LEU A 64 -7.92 -28.31 -16.62
CA LEU A 64 -7.39 -27.22 -15.78
C LEU A 64 -8.48 -26.61 -14.90
N ALA A 65 -9.69 -26.40 -15.45
CA ALA A 65 -10.82 -25.93 -14.67
C ALA A 65 -11.22 -26.93 -13.55
N GLU A 66 -11.24 -28.24 -13.83
CA GLU A 66 -11.46 -29.28 -12.81
C GLU A 66 -10.39 -29.23 -11.70
N ARG A 67 -9.12 -28.99 -12.07
CA ARG A 67 -7.98 -28.90 -11.14
C ARG A 67 -7.96 -27.63 -10.30
N ALA A 68 -8.56 -26.55 -10.80
CA ALA A 68 -8.67 -25.28 -10.09
C ALA A 68 -9.73 -25.29 -8.96
N GLY A 69 -10.46 -26.40 -8.78
CA GLY A 69 -11.42 -26.55 -7.70
C GLY A 69 -12.51 -25.47 -7.73
N ARG A 70 -12.62 -24.66 -6.67
CA ARG A 70 -13.60 -23.56 -6.59
C ARG A 70 -13.37 -22.47 -7.65
N LEU A 71 -12.15 -22.35 -8.17
CA LEU A 71 -11.83 -21.43 -9.27
C LEU A 71 -12.17 -21.98 -10.65
N GLY A 72 -12.65 -23.23 -10.74
CA GLY A 72 -12.88 -23.89 -12.02
C GLY A 72 -13.76 -23.10 -12.98
N ALA A 73 -14.85 -22.50 -12.49
CA ALA A 73 -15.73 -21.67 -13.30
C ALA A 73 -15.03 -20.41 -13.84
N ALA A 74 -14.24 -19.73 -13.00
CA ALA A 74 -13.47 -18.55 -13.42
C ALA A 74 -12.38 -18.92 -14.44
N VAL A 75 -11.65 -20.02 -14.18
CA VAL A 75 -10.62 -20.54 -15.09
C VAL A 75 -11.23 -20.91 -16.45
N ALA A 76 -12.35 -21.62 -16.46
CA ALA A 76 -13.05 -21.99 -17.69
C ALA A 76 -13.51 -20.76 -18.48
N ALA A 77 -14.15 -19.79 -17.82
CA ALA A 77 -14.62 -18.56 -18.45
C ALA A 77 -13.48 -17.74 -19.07
N LEU A 78 -12.38 -17.56 -18.33
CA LEU A 78 -11.23 -16.78 -18.80
C LEU A 78 -10.43 -17.50 -19.89
N LEU A 79 -10.31 -18.84 -19.84
CA LEU A 79 -9.71 -19.61 -20.94
C LEU A 79 -10.55 -19.52 -22.22
N ALA A 80 -11.88 -19.58 -22.10
CA ALA A 80 -12.79 -19.45 -23.23
C ALA A 80 -12.74 -18.05 -23.87
N ALA A 81 -12.51 -17.02 -23.05
CA ALA A 81 -12.36 -15.63 -23.51
C ALA A 81 -10.94 -15.26 -23.96
N ASP A 82 -9.97 -16.18 -23.87
CA ASP A 82 -8.53 -15.93 -24.11
C ASP A 82 -7.94 -14.82 -23.20
N ARG A 83 -8.41 -14.80 -21.94
CA ARG A 83 -8.06 -13.80 -20.91
C ARG A 83 -7.50 -14.43 -19.65
N ILE A 84 -6.91 -15.62 -19.74
CA ILE A 84 -6.47 -16.36 -18.56
C ILE A 84 -5.43 -15.60 -17.73
N ALA A 85 -4.65 -14.70 -18.35
CA ALA A 85 -3.72 -13.81 -17.65
C ALA A 85 -4.41 -12.82 -16.69
N ASP A 86 -5.70 -12.55 -16.87
CA ASP A 86 -6.49 -11.73 -15.96
C ASP A 86 -6.93 -12.49 -14.69
N LEU A 87 -6.64 -13.80 -14.55
CA LEU A 87 -7.11 -14.62 -13.43
C LEU A 87 -6.66 -14.07 -12.06
N VAL A 88 -5.38 -13.74 -11.89
CA VAL A 88 -4.89 -13.19 -10.61
C VAL A 88 -5.39 -11.75 -10.38
N PRO A 89 -5.27 -10.81 -11.33
CA PRO A 89 -5.82 -9.46 -11.17
C PRO A 89 -7.31 -9.43 -10.85
N LEU A 90 -8.13 -10.24 -11.53
CA LEU A 90 -9.58 -10.29 -11.28
C LEU A 90 -9.93 -10.98 -9.97
N GLY A 91 -9.10 -11.89 -9.47
CA GLY A 91 -9.25 -12.43 -8.11
C GLY A 91 -9.12 -11.36 -7.04
N LEU A 92 -8.21 -10.40 -7.21
CA LEU A 92 -8.10 -9.25 -6.31
C LEU A 92 -9.34 -8.35 -6.39
N VAL A 93 -9.89 -8.14 -7.59
CA VAL A 93 -11.13 -7.37 -7.80
C VAL A 93 -12.35 -8.10 -7.24
N ALA A 94 -12.40 -9.44 -7.32
CA ALA A 94 -13.47 -10.25 -6.76
C ALA A 94 -13.64 -10.03 -5.24
N GLY A 95 -12.54 -9.78 -4.53
CA GLY A 95 -12.54 -9.47 -3.09
C GLY A 95 -13.31 -8.21 -2.72
N LEU A 96 -13.50 -7.28 -3.65
CA LEU A 96 -14.29 -6.05 -3.43
C LEU A 96 -15.79 -6.35 -3.24
N PHE A 97 -16.24 -7.49 -3.75
CA PHE A 97 -17.65 -7.91 -3.72
C PHE A 97 -17.91 -8.99 -2.68
N ALA A 98 -16.88 -9.45 -1.96
CA ALA A 98 -17.04 -10.43 -0.90
C ALA A 98 -17.64 -9.75 0.34
N PRO A 99 -18.80 -10.19 0.84
CA PRO A 99 -19.41 -9.58 2.02
C PRO A 99 -18.54 -9.81 3.25
N THR A 100 -18.32 -8.77 4.05
CA THR A 100 -17.71 -8.86 5.38
C THR A 100 -18.73 -8.45 6.45
N ALA A 101 -18.61 -9.02 7.65
CA ALA A 101 -19.57 -8.84 8.75
C ALA A 101 -19.88 -7.38 9.16
N ASP A 102 -18.95 -6.44 8.92
CA ASP A 102 -19.07 -5.03 9.30
C ASP A 102 -19.53 -4.09 8.17
N GLN A 103 -19.81 -4.62 6.96
CA GLN A 103 -20.10 -3.78 5.81
C GLN A 103 -21.60 -3.64 5.56
N THR A 104 -22.12 -2.42 5.71
CA THR A 104 -23.37 -1.99 5.08
C THR A 104 -23.12 -1.86 3.57
N ASP A 105 -24.04 -2.39 2.76
CA ASP A 105 -23.96 -2.38 1.30
C ASP A 105 -23.63 -0.97 0.80
N ALA A 106 -22.47 -0.81 0.16
CA ALA A 106 -22.14 0.44 -0.48
C ALA A 106 -23.19 0.71 -1.57
N PRO A 107 -23.78 1.92 -1.65
CA PRO A 107 -24.67 2.24 -2.75
C PRO A 107 -23.97 1.97 -4.10
N GLY A 108 -24.59 1.15 -4.94
CA GLY A 108 -24.04 0.74 -6.24
C GLY A 108 -23.20 -0.56 -6.24
N SER A 109 -23.00 -1.20 -5.08
CA SER A 109 -22.25 -2.47 -4.97
C SER A 109 -22.83 -3.58 -5.84
N ASP A 110 -24.16 -3.76 -5.84
CA ASP A 110 -24.83 -4.81 -6.64
C ASP A 110 -24.70 -4.58 -8.15
N LEU A 111 -24.80 -3.32 -8.58
CA LEU A 111 -24.61 -2.95 -9.98
C LEU A 111 -23.16 -3.20 -10.41
N ALA A 112 -22.19 -2.78 -9.59
CA ALA A 112 -20.78 -3.01 -9.80
C ALA A 112 -20.45 -4.53 -9.87
N HIS A 113 -21.06 -5.32 -8.98
CA HIS A 113 -20.96 -6.78 -8.98
C HIS A 113 -21.50 -7.36 -10.30
N GLY A 114 -22.70 -6.96 -10.71
CA GLY A 114 -23.31 -7.40 -11.97
C GLY A 114 -22.49 -7.03 -13.20
N LEU A 115 -21.92 -5.81 -13.24
CA LEU A 115 -21.02 -5.35 -14.29
C LEU A 115 -19.73 -6.16 -14.34
N PHE A 116 -19.14 -6.46 -13.18
CA PHE A 116 -17.98 -7.34 -13.07
C PHE A 116 -18.29 -8.73 -13.62
N LEU A 117 -19.34 -9.40 -13.13
CA LEU A 117 -19.67 -10.74 -13.63
C LEU A 117 -19.99 -10.75 -15.13
N GLY A 118 -20.77 -9.77 -15.60
CA GLY A 118 -21.17 -9.65 -17.00
C GLY A 118 -20.01 -9.38 -17.95
N ARG A 119 -19.11 -8.45 -17.60
CA ARG A 119 -17.97 -8.06 -18.46
C ARG A 119 -16.97 -9.19 -18.68
N TYR A 120 -16.80 -10.07 -17.70
CA TYR A 120 -15.82 -11.15 -17.74
C TYR A 120 -16.44 -12.53 -17.96
N GLY A 121 -17.75 -12.61 -18.25
CA GLY A 121 -18.42 -13.88 -18.51
C GLY A 121 -18.45 -14.81 -17.29
N LEU A 122 -18.39 -14.25 -16.08
CA LEU A 122 -18.32 -14.97 -14.81
C LEU A 122 -19.72 -15.25 -14.22
N ALA A 123 -20.74 -15.28 -15.09
CA ALA A 123 -22.11 -15.50 -14.67
C ALA A 123 -22.22 -16.85 -13.94
N GLY A 124 -22.72 -16.83 -12.71
CA GLY A 124 -22.92 -18.02 -11.88
C GLY A 124 -21.88 -18.26 -10.78
N LEU A 125 -20.85 -17.42 -10.66
CA LEU A 125 -19.99 -17.43 -9.46
C LEU A 125 -20.78 -16.97 -8.22
N ALA A 126 -20.79 -17.79 -7.17
CA ALA A 126 -21.39 -17.41 -5.91
C ALA A 126 -20.47 -16.47 -5.12
N PRO A 127 -21.00 -15.67 -4.16
CA PRO A 127 -20.18 -14.82 -3.30
C PRO A 127 -19.06 -15.57 -2.55
N ASP A 128 -19.30 -16.84 -2.20
CA ASP A 128 -18.31 -17.69 -1.55
C ASP A 128 -17.15 -18.09 -2.50
N ASP A 129 -17.43 -18.22 -3.80
CA ASP A 129 -16.41 -18.49 -4.82
C ASP A 129 -15.55 -17.25 -5.06
N LEU A 130 -16.17 -16.06 -5.12
CA LEU A 130 -15.45 -14.78 -5.21
C LEU A 130 -14.53 -14.57 -4.01
N ARG A 131 -14.99 -14.92 -2.80
CA ARG A 131 -14.19 -14.83 -1.58
C ARG A 131 -13.02 -15.81 -1.60
N ALA A 132 -13.24 -17.05 -2.04
CA ALA A 132 -12.17 -18.03 -2.18
C ALA A 132 -11.12 -17.56 -3.20
N TRP A 133 -11.57 -17.02 -4.34
CA TRP A 133 -10.69 -16.47 -5.37
C TRP A 133 -9.86 -15.30 -4.89
N TYR A 134 -10.47 -14.37 -4.14
CA TYR A 134 -9.72 -13.33 -3.48
C TYR A 134 -8.66 -13.88 -2.53
N HIS A 135 -9.00 -14.86 -1.70
CA HIS A 135 -8.06 -15.45 -0.75
C HIS A 135 -6.85 -16.09 -1.45
N ASP A 136 -7.07 -16.88 -2.50
CA ASP A 136 -5.99 -17.54 -3.22
C ASP A 136 -5.11 -16.52 -3.97
N ALA A 137 -5.72 -15.54 -4.65
CA ALA A 137 -4.99 -14.49 -5.35
C ALA A 137 -4.21 -13.58 -4.39
N ALA A 138 -4.82 -13.15 -3.28
CA ALA A 138 -4.16 -12.36 -2.25
C ALA A 138 -3.03 -13.14 -1.57
N GLY A 139 -3.25 -14.42 -1.28
CA GLY A 139 -2.24 -15.32 -0.72
C GLY A 139 -1.00 -15.41 -1.60
N LEU A 140 -1.19 -15.56 -2.92
CA LEU A 140 -0.10 -15.56 -3.89
C LEU A 140 0.65 -14.21 -3.88
N VAL A 141 -0.07 -13.09 -3.98
CA VAL A 141 0.49 -11.73 -4.08
C VAL A 141 1.32 -11.34 -2.86
N VAL A 142 0.84 -11.73 -1.66
CA VAL A 142 1.51 -11.43 -0.39
C VAL A 142 2.64 -12.41 -0.10
N GLY A 143 2.43 -13.71 -0.38
CA GLY A 143 3.32 -14.79 0.07
C GLY A 143 4.42 -15.19 -0.90
N SER A 144 4.18 -15.11 -2.21
CA SER A 144 5.04 -15.80 -3.20
C SER A 144 5.66 -14.88 -4.24
N LEU A 145 5.08 -13.70 -4.50
CA LEU A 145 5.54 -12.83 -5.59
C LEU A 145 6.72 -11.94 -5.22
N THR A 146 7.64 -11.74 -6.17
CA THR A 146 8.66 -10.69 -6.08
C THR A 146 8.01 -9.30 -6.16
N ASP A 147 8.71 -8.26 -5.70
CA ASP A 147 8.16 -6.90 -5.69
C ASP A 147 7.77 -6.39 -7.09
N ARG A 148 8.55 -6.75 -8.13
CA ARG A 148 8.24 -6.38 -9.53
C ARG A 148 6.95 -7.04 -10.02
N GLU A 149 6.81 -8.34 -9.78
CA GLU A 149 5.64 -9.12 -10.17
C GLU A 149 4.39 -8.67 -9.43
N ARG A 150 4.51 -8.47 -8.12
CA ARG A 150 3.46 -7.92 -7.26
C ARG A 150 2.97 -6.58 -7.78
N SER A 151 3.89 -5.66 -8.11
CA SER A 151 3.55 -4.35 -8.65
C SER A 151 2.79 -4.46 -9.98
N SER A 152 3.23 -5.36 -10.86
CA SER A 152 2.56 -5.62 -12.14
C SER A 152 1.12 -6.13 -11.97
N VAL A 153 0.92 -7.10 -11.06
CA VAL A 153 -0.42 -7.66 -10.78
C VAL A 153 -1.35 -6.62 -10.16
N LEU A 154 -0.85 -5.82 -9.20
CA LEU A 154 -1.65 -4.77 -8.56
C LEU A 154 -2.04 -3.66 -9.54
N GLU A 155 -1.14 -3.27 -10.45
CA GLU A 155 -1.44 -2.29 -11.49
C GLU A 155 -2.45 -2.83 -12.52
N ALA A 156 -2.33 -4.11 -12.89
CA ALA A 156 -3.31 -4.76 -13.75
C ALA A 156 -4.70 -4.79 -13.08
N ALA A 157 -4.77 -5.14 -11.80
CA ALA A 157 -6.03 -5.13 -11.05
C ALA A 157 -6.60 -3.71 -10.91
N ALA A 158 -5.74 -2.72 -10.63
CA ALA A 158 -6.13 -1.30 -10.57
C ALA A 158 -6.68 -0.80 -11.91
N THR A 159 -6.11 -1.27 -13.02
CA THR A 159 -6.62 -0.98 -14.37
C THR A 159 -8.02 -1.54 -14.56
N ARG A 160 -8.29 -2.78 -14.14
CA ARG A 160 -9.64 -3.38 -14.24
C ARG A 160 -10.67 -2.66 -13.37
N VAL A 161 -10.28 -2.20 -12.18
CA VAL A 161 -11.13 -1.34 -11.33
C VAL A 161 -11.53 -0.05 -12.07
N ARG A 162 -10.58 0.62 -12.73
CA ARG A 162 -10.86 1.85 -13.51
C ARG A 162 -11.75 1.59 -14.72
N GLU A 163 -11.50 0.51 -15.46
CA GLU A 163 -12.33 0.12 -16.59
C GLU A 163 -13.79 -0.17 -16.20
N LEU A 164 -14.01 -0.67 -14.97
CA LEU A 164 -15.33 -0.96 -14.43
C LEU A 164 -15.99 0.27 -13.79
N GLY A 165 -15.25 1.34 -13.52
CA GLY A 165 -15.76 2.53 -12.81
C GLY A 165 -16.12 2.26 -11.35
N ILE A 166 -15.37 1.38 -10.68
CA ILE A 166 -15.65 0.91 -9.30
C ILE A 166 -14.60 1.39 -8.29
N GLU A 167 -13.91 2.50 -8.58
CA GLU A 167 -12.81 3.05 -7.77
C GLU A 167 -13.24 3.31 -6.33
N GLN A 168 -14.46 3.79 -6.12
CA GLN A 168 -14.99 4.05 -4.78
C GLN A 168 -15.08 2.77 -3.93
N LEU A 169 -15.45 1.65 -4.55
CA LEU A 169 -15.48 0.35 -3.88
C LEU A 169 -14.05 -0.15 -3.60
N ALA A 170 -13.15 0.04 -4.56
CA ALA A 170 -11.73 -0.31 -4.43
C ALA A 170 -11.00 0.50 -3.34
N GLY A 171 -11.53 1.67 -2.96
CA GLY A 171 -11.04 2.46 -1.81
C GLY A 171 -11.05 1.71 -0.48
N ARG A 172 -11.77 0.58 -0.37
CA ARG A 172 -11.79 -0.29 0.81
C ARG A 172 -10.71 -1.36 0.80
N SER A 173 -10.06 -1.59 -0.33
CA SER A 173 -9.05 -2.64 -0.46
C SER A 173 -7.87 -2.40 0.48
N GLU A 174 -7.27 -3.48 0.98
CA GLU A 174 -6.00 -3.46 1.73
C GLU A 174 -4.78 -3.69 0.82
N LEU A 175 -5.01 -4.07 -0.43
CA LEU A 175 -3.96 -4.43 -1.40
C LEU A 175 -3.89 -3.44 -2.57
N LEU A 176 -5.04 -2.98 -3.07
CA LEU A 176 -5.10 -2.17 -4.29
C LEU A 176 -4.65 -0.71 -4.03
N PRO A 177 -4.00 -0.04 -5.01
CA PRO A 177 -3.58 1.35 -4.89
C PRO A 177 -4.69 2.33 -4.49
N GLN A 178 -5.92 2.11 -4.99
CA GLN A 178 -7.09 2.92 -4.65
C GLN A 178 -7.36 2.92 -3.14
N GLY A 179 -7.11 1.79 -2.46
CA GLY A 179 -7.26 1.66 -1.01
C GLY A 179 -6.29 2.52 -0.24
N LEU A 180 -5.03 2.63 -0.70
CA LEU A 180 -4.05 3.52 -0.11
C LEU A 180 -4.41 4.99 -0.35
N VAL A 181 -4.82 5.34 -1.58
CA VAL A 181 -5.23 6.70 -1.93
C VAL A 181 -6.37 7.18 -1.03
N ALA A 182 -7.42 6.37 -0.86
CA ALA A 182 -8.55 6.70 0.02
C ALA A 182 -8.14 6.92 1.48
N ARG A 183 -7.18 6.12 1.99
CA ARG A 183 -6.63 6.28 3.35
C ARG A 183 -5.78 7.55 3.48
N LEU A 184 -4.98 7.89 2.46
CA LEU A 184 -4.21 9.14 2.43
C LEU A 184 -5.12 10.38 2.37
N GLU A 185 -6.23 10.32 1.62
CA GLU A 185 -7.24 11.39 1.58
C GLU A 185 -7.97 11.53 2.93
N THR A 186 -8.27 10.42 3.59
CA THR A 186 -8.84 10.40 4.94
C THR A 186 -7.87 11.03 5.95
N LEU A 187 -6.58 10.70 5.85
CA LEU A 187 -5.53 11.32 6.66
C LEU A 187 -5.43 12.82 6.39
N ALA A 188 -5.42 13.23 5.13
CA ALA A 188 -5.37 14.64 4.75
C ALA A 188 -6.54 15.43 5.36
N SER A 189 -7.76 14.87 5.27
CA SER A 189 -8.97 15.46 5.85
C SER A 189 -8.88 15.56 7.38
N ALA A 190 -8.34 14.52 8.04
CA ALA A 190 -8.13 14.54 9.48
C ALA A 190 -7.08 15.60 9.90
N VAL A 191 -6.01 15.76 9.11
CA VAL A 191 -4.97 16.79 9.34
C VAL A 191 -5.55 18.19 9.18
N ASP A 192 -6.32 18.44 8.13
CA ASP A 192 -6.97 19.73 7.88
C ASP A 192 -7.93 20.09 9.02
N ALA A 193 -8.79 19.14 9.42
CA ALA A 193 -9.70 19.31 10.55
C ALA A 193 -8.99 19.49 11.91
N ALA A 194 -7.75 19.02 12.04
CA ALA A 194 -6.97 19.16 13.26
C ALA A 194 -6.28 20.51 13.42
N LEU A 195 -6.12 21.27 12.34
CA LEU A 195 -5.51 22.60 12.37
C LEU A 195 -6.56 23.65 12.75
N PRO A 196 -6.39 24.37 13.88
CA PRO A 196 -7.31 25.44 14.24
C PRO A 196 -7.23 26.62 13.25
N SER A 197 -8.37 27.27 13.04
CA SER A 197 -8.44 28.50 12.23
C SER A 197 -7.53 29.60 12.78
N ASP A 198 -7.39 29.70 14.11
CA ASP A 198 -6.40 30.56 14.76
C ASP A 198 -4.99 29.96 14.64
N PRO A 199 -4.03 30.65 13.99
CA PRO A 199 -2.62 30.25 13.92
C PRO A 199 -1.92 30.02 15.26
N ALA A 200 -2.34 30.71 16.31
CA ALA A 200 -1.73 30.62 17.62
C ALA A 200 -2.27 29.46 18.47
N ALA A 201 -3.43 28.88 18.10
CA ALA A 201 -4.04 27.80 18.85
C ALA A 201 -3.39 26.45 18.53
N ALA A 202 -3.17 25.65 19.57
CA ALA A 202 -2.67 24.30 19.45
C ALA A 202 -3.77 23.34 18.95
N PRO A 203 -3.45 22.32 18.14
CA PRO A 203 -4.37 21.23 17.83
C PRO A 203 -4.91 20.57 19.10
N SER A 204 -6.22 20.27 19.12
CA SER A 204 -6.83 19.61 20.27
C SER A 204 -6.43 18.13 20.37
N VAL A 205 -6.46 17.57 21.58
CA VAL A 205 -6.19 16.14 21.81
C VAL A 205 -7.14 15.25 21.00
N GLY A 206 -8.44 15.60 20.93
CA GLY A 206 -9.42 14.84 20.16
C GLY A 206 -9.12 14.84 18.66
N ALA A 207 -8.67 15.98 18.12
CA ALA A 207 -8.28 16.06 16.72
C ALA A 207 -6.99 15.26 16.42
N LEU A 208 -6.02 15.27 17.33
CA LEU A 208 -4.85 14.41 17.20
C LEU A 208 -5.23 12.92 17.20
N VAL A 209 -6.15 12.49 18.07
CA VAL A 209 -6.61 11.08 18.08
C VAL A 209 -7.19 10.68 16.71
N ALA A 210 -7.91 11.57 16.04
CA ALA A 210 -8.43 11.32 14.70
C ALA A 210 -7.31 11.19 13.65
N VAL A 211 -6.31 12.08 13.69
CA VAL A 211 -5.12 12.01 12.83
C VAL A 211 -4.34 10.72 13.06
N GLU A 212 -4.13 10.34 14.32
CA GLU A 212 -3.44 9.09 14.68
C GLU A 212 -4.16 7.86 14.16
N LYS A 213 -5.49 7.83 14.31
CA LYS A 213 -6.30 6.74 13.78
C LYS A 213 -6.16 6.64 12.27
N ALA A 214 -6.30 7.76 11.56
CA ALA A 214 -6.15 7.78 10.10
C ALA A 214 -4.74 7.36 9.67
N TRP A 215 -3.69 7.78 10.39
CA TRP A 215 -2.33 7.37 10.13
C TRP A 215 -2.12 5.86 10.37
N GLN A 216 -2.70 5.30 11.43
CA GLN A 216 -2.67 3.86 11.66
C GLN A 216 -3.29 3.08 10.50
N GLU A 217 -4.44 3.53 9.98
CA GLU A 217 -5.04 2.89 8.81
C GLU A 217 -4.13 2.99 7.56
N VAL A 218 -3.48 4.14 7.31
CA VAL A 218 -2.48 4.26 6.23
C VAL A 218 -1.36 3.23 6.43
N THR A 219 -0.75 3.16 7.61
CA THR A 219 0.42 2.27 7.85
C THR A 219 0.10 0.78 7.79
N ARG A 220 -1.16 0.39 8.02
CA ARG A 220 -1.62 -1.00 7.89
C ARG A 220 -1.76 -1.45 6.44
N HIS A 221 -1.99 -0.51 5.52
CA HIS A 221 -2.19 -0.83 4.12
C HIS A 221 -0.93 -1.44 3.51
N PHE A 222 -1.10 -2.47 2.69
CA PHE A 222 -0.01 -3.29 2.15
C PHE A 222 1.07 -2.47 1.40
N LEU A 223 0.62 -1.49 0.61
CA LEU A 223 1.50 -0.64 -0.19
C LEU A 223 2.17 0.52 0.58
N ALA A 224 1.82 0.74 1.85
CA ALA A 224 2.28 1.93 2.59
C ALA A 224 3.80 2.01 2.74
N ARG A 225 4.49 0.87 2.82
CA ARG A 225 5.94 0.83 3.01
C ARG A 225 6.76 1.27 1.80
N THR A 226 6.18 1.15 0.60
CA THR A 226 6.86 1.46 -0.67
C THR A 226 6.37 2.77 -1.28
N GLU A 227 5.31 3.35 -0.73
CA GLU A 227 4.72 4.59 -1.20
C GLU A 227 5.58 5.82 -0.86
N SER A 228 5.90 6.62 -1.88
CA SER A 228 6.74 7.83 -1.79
C SER A 228 6.11 8.92 -0.91
N SER A 229 4.79 8.96 -0.82
CA SER A 229 4.05 9.95 -0.02
C SER A 229 4.12 9.68 1.50
N CYS A 230 4.38 8.44 1.92
CA CYS A 230 4.31 8.03 3.33
C CYS A 230 5.34 8.71 4.25
N PRO A 231 6.61 8.93 3.85
CA PRO A 231 7.55 9.70 4.67
C PRO A 231 7.09 11.13 4.98
N ALA A 232 6.48 11.82 4.02
CA ALA A 232 5.94 13.17 4.24
C ALA A 232 4.70 13.15 5.14
N ALA A 233 3.83 12.14 4.98
CA ALA A 233 2.70 11.91 5.88
C ALA A 233 3.17 11.67 7.33
N GLU A 234 4.13 10.77 7.54
CA GLU A 234 4.68 10.48 8.87
C GLU A 234 5.28 11.74 9.53
N ALA A 235 6.09 12.49 8.77
CA ALA A 235 6.66 13.75 9.25
C ALA A 235 5.58 14.76 9.64
N THR A 236 4.49 14.83 8.86
CA THR A 236 3.35 15.71 9.13
C THR A 236 2.63 15.33 10.42
N VAL A 237 2.34 14.05 10.63
CA VAL A 237 1.73 13.54 11.88
C VAL A 237 2.62 13.87 13.08
N ARG A 238 3.94 13.66 12.95
CA ARG A 238 4.91 14.00 14.01
C ARG A 238 4.92 15.50 14.31
N LEU A 239 4.92 16.35 13.29
CA LEU A 239 4.87 17.80 13.46
C LEU A 239 3.56 18.27 14.11
N LEU A 240 2.42 17.65 13.78
CA LEU A 240 1.15 17.93 14.46
C LEU A 240 1.18 17.57 15.94
N ARG A 241 1.76 16.41 16.30
CA ARG A 241 1.98 16.07 17.72
C ARG A 241 2.79 17.16 18.42
N TRP A 242 3.88 17.62 17.80
CA TRP A 242 4.71 18.68 18.34
C TRP A 242 3.96 20.00 18.49
N LEU A 243 3.12 20.36 17.51
CA LEU A 243 2.27 21.55 17.58
C LEU A 243 1.24 21.49 18.72
N ALA A 244 0.79 20.31 19.12
CA ALA A 244 -0.18 20.14 20.20
C ALA A 244 0.43 20.14 21.60
N VAL A 245 1.73 19.86 21.73
CA VAL A 245 2.41 19.92 23.03
C VAL A 245 2.49 21.38 23.46
N ASP A 246 2.07 21.69 24.68
CA ASP A 246 2.38 22.98 25.28
C ASP A 246 3.88 23.03 25.60
N THR A 247 4.62 23.87 24.89
CA THR A 247 6.05 24.03 25.14
C THR A 247 6.28 25.27 25.96
N GLN A 248 6.84 25.09 27.15
CA GLN A 248 7.31 26.20 27.96
C GLN A 248 8.37 26.99 27.20
N THR A 249 8.09 28.26 26.98
CA THR A 249 8.96 29.17 26.21
C THR A 249 9.63 30.24 27.05
N ALA A 250 9.32 30.27 28.35
CA ALA A 250 10.00 31.10 29.33
C ALA A 250 11.18 30.32 29.94
N GLY A 251 12.26 31.03 30.24
CA GLY A 251 13.47 30.46 30.82
C GLY A 251 14.73 31.14 30.31
N GLY A 252 15.86 30.86 30.98
CA GLY A 252 17.17 31.32 30.54
C GLY A 252 17.73 30.44 29.41
N LEU A 253 18.94 30.76 28.96
CA LEU A 253 19.62 30.01 27.89
C LEU A 253 19.72 28.50 28.17
N GLY A 254 19.93 28.10 29.43
CA GLY A 254 19.97 26.69 29.84
C GLY A 254 18.65 25.96 29.62
N ASP A 255 17.53 26.55 30.04
CA ASP A 255 16.19 25.97 29.87
C ASP A 255 15.83 25.79 28.40
N LEU A 256 16.17 26.79 27.57
CA LEU A 256 15.91 26.75 26.13
C LEU A 256 16.80 25.73 25.41
N THR A 257 18.05 25.55 25.87
CA THR A 257 18.97 24.51 25.36
C THR A 257 18.44 23.11 25.69
N ASP A 258 18.03 22.89 26.93
CA ASP A 258 17.46 21.63 27.38
C ASP A 258 16.18 21.29 26.62
N ARG A 259 15.30 22.28 26.41
CA ARG A 259 14.11 22.10 25.57
C ARG A 259 14.49 21.71 24.14
N TYR A 260 15.44 22.40 23.53
CA TYR A 260 15.85 22.11 22.15
C TYR A 260 16.34 20.67 22.02
N VAL A 261 17.24 20.23 22.90
CA VAL A 261 17.80 18.87 22.87
C VAL A 261 16.73 17.80 23.09
N ARG A 262 15.79 18.03 24.02
CA ARG A 262 14.77 17.02 24.35
C ARG A 262 13.58 17.00 23.38
N GLY A 263 13.21 18.14 22.82
CA GLY A 263 11.90 18.32 22.17
C GLY A 263 11.92 18.85 20.75
N ASP A 264 12.87 19.74 20.40
CA ASP A 264 12.83 20.47 19.12
C ASP A 264 13.90 20.00 18.11
N GLY A 265 14.97 19.33 18.55
CA GLY A 265 16.14 19.00 17.72
C GLY A 265 15.86 18.10 16.51
N TRP A 266 14.72 17.42 16.47
CA TRP A 266 14.29 16.60 15.33
C TRP A 266 13.33 17.34 14.38
N VAL A 267 12.78 18.49 14.78
CA VAL A 267 11.73 19.23 14.05
C VAL A 267 12.25 19.68 12.69
N ASP A 268 13.50 20.15 12.62
CA ASP A 268 14.09 20.60 11.36
C ASP A 268 14.26 19.45 10.35
N ALA A 269 14.65 18.26 10.83
CA ALA A 269 14.69 17.06 9.99
C ALA A 269 13.30 16.64 9.51
N ALA A 270 12.28 16.70 10.37
CA ALA A 270 10.90 16.43 9.98
C ALA A 270 10.36 17.45 8.97
N LEU A 271 10.66 18.74 9.13
CA LEU A 271 10.33 19.78 8.16
C LEU A 271 10.99 19.53 6.81
N VAL A 272 12.26 19.09 6.79
CA VAL A 272 12.95 18.71 5.54
C VAL A 272 12.25 17.52 4.87
N THR A 273 11.89 16.48 5.63
CA THR A 273 11.16 15.32 5.09
C THR A 273 9.78 15.72 4.57
N ALA A 274 9.01 16.51 5.32
CA ALA A 274 7.70 16.98 4.90
C ALA A 274 7.76 17.83 3.62
N ARG A 275 8.79 18.69 3.48
CA ARG A 275 9.01 19.52 2.28
C ARG A 275 9.35 18.74 1.01
N ARG A 276 9.72 17.45 1.12
CA ARG A 276 9.85 16.59 -0.06
C ARG A 276 8.51 16.36 -0.76
N GLY A 277 7.40 16.59 -0.04
CA GLY A 277 6.05 16.55 -0.58
C GLY A 277 5.44 15.15 -0.65
N ALA A 278 4.21 15.11 -1.14
CA ALA A 278 3.44 13.91 -1.39
C ALA A 278 2.84 13.99 -2.80
N ASP A 279 2.71 12.84 -3.47
CA ASP A 279 2.12 12.76 -4.81
C ASP A 279 0.59 12.91 -4.76
N ASN A 280 -0.03 12.49 -3.64
CA ASN A 280 -1.44 12.73 -3.38
C ASN A 280 -1.70 14.23 -3.13
N ARG A 281 -2.56 14.84 -3.96
CA ARG A 281 -2.90 16.27 -3.91
C ARG A 281 -3.45 16.72 -2.55
N ALA A 282 -4.45 16.02 -2.02
CA ALA A 282 -5.08 16.38 -0.75
C ALA A 282 -4.07 16.35 0.41
N LEU A 283 -3.24 15.30 0.45
CA LEU A 283 -2.17 15.19 1.42
C LEU A 283 -1.12 16.30 1.24
N SER A 284 -0.72 16.61 0.02
CA SER A 284 0.25 17.68 -0.28
C SER A 284 -0.22 19.05 0.23
N GLU A 285 -1.51 19.36 0.06
CA GLU A 285 -2.13 20.58 0.59
C GLU A 285 -2.10 20.59 2.13
N ALA A 286 -2.51 19.49 2.76
CA ALA A 286 -2.51 19.35 4.22
C ALA A 286 -1.09 19.45 4.82
N VAL A 287 -0.10 18.79 4.19
CA VAL A 287 1.32 18.85 4.55
C VAL A 287 1.82 20.29 4.50
N SER A 288 1.46 21.04 3.47
CA SER A 288 1.89 22.43 3.29
C SER A 288 1.40 23.33 4.41
N LEU A 289 0.15 23.15 4.88
CA LEU A 289 -0.41 23.90 6.01
C LEU A 289 0.36 23.61 7.31
N VAL A 290 0.65 22.34 7.58
CA VAL A 290 1.41 21.93 8.77
C VAL A 290 2.85 22.47 8.72
N ILE A 291 3.50 22.45 7.56
CA ILE A 291 4.85 23.02 7.37
C ILE A 291 4.87 24.50 7.75
N VAL A 292 3.89 25.29 7.30
CA VAL A 292 3.82 26.73 7.63
C VAL A 292 3.71 26.92 9.14
N ARG A 293 2.73 26.28 9.78
CA ARG A 293 2.50 26.40 11.23
C ARG A 293 3.72 25.96 12.04
N ALA A 294 4.31 24.83 11.68
CA ALA A 294 5.48 24.30 12.36
C ALA A 294 6.71 25.20 12.18
N ALA A 295 6.94 25.72 10.98
CA ALA A 295 8.03 26.64 10.70
C ALA A 295 7.88 27.97 11.47
N ASP A 296 6.66 28.50 11.57
CA ASP A 296 6.41 29.75 12.31
C ASP A 296 6.70 29.59 13.81
N ARG A 297 6.22 28.50 14.42
CA ARG A 297 6.53 28.18 15.82
C ARG A 297 8.04 27.96 16.03
N ARG A 298 8.70 27.25 15.12
CA ARG A 298 10.15 26.99 15.19
C ARG A 298 10.95 28.29 15.13
N ARG A 299 10.58 29.21 14.24
CA ARG A 299 11.19 30.55 14.13
C ARG A 299 11.01 31.36 15.42
N GLU A 300 9.85 31.25 16.06
CA GLU A 300 9.62 31.92 17.35
C GLU A 300 10.50 31.35 18.46
N HIS A 301 10.67 30.02 18.49
CA HIS A 301 11.62 29.38 19.42
C HIS A 301 13.06 29.87 19.18
N ASP A 302 13.48 30.01 17.91
CA ASP A 302 14.80 30.53 17.55
C ASP A 302 15.02 31.97 18.00
N ARG A 303 14.04 32.85 17.81
CA ARG A 303 14.15 34.26 18.26
C ARG A 303 14.33 34.36 19.76
N ARG A 304 13.58 33.56 20.53
CA ARG A 304 13.69 33.52 21.99
C ARG A 304 15.03 32.98 22.45
N PHE A 305 15.52 31.92 21.80
CA PHE A 305 16.84 31.37 22.05
C PHE A 305 17.94 32.41 21.77
N ALA A 306 17.86 33.08 20.62
CA ALA A 306 18.82 34.11 20.23
C ALA A 306 18.83 35.31 21.20
N ALA A 307 17.66 35.75 21.67
CA ALA A 307 17.56 36.80 22.69
C ALA A 307 18.20 36.37 24.01
N ALA A 308 17.88 35.16 24.52
CA ALA A 308 18.48 34.64 25.74
C ALA A 308 20.00 34.44 25.63
N LEU A 309 20.49 34.07 24.45
CA LEU A 309 21.92 33.97 24.16
C LEU A 309 22.59 35.34 24.19
N ALA A 310 21.98 36.36 23.60
CA ALA A 310 22.48 37.73 23.62
C ALA A 310 22.54 38.30 25.06
N ASP A 311 21.58 37.94 25.91
CA ASP A 311 21.51 38.33 27.32
C ASP A 311 22.44 37.51 28.22
N THR A 312 23.12 36.48 27.68
CA THR A 312 24.04 35.61 28.42
C THR A 312 25.46 35.74 27.86
N PRO A 313 26.22 36.80 28.21
CA PRO A 313 27.54 37.09 27.62
C PRO A 313 28.62 36.06 27.95
N GLN A 314 28.41 35.21 28.96
CA GLN A 314 29.25 34.06 29.28
C GLN A 314 28.38 32.80 29.41
N PRO A 315 28.01 32.16 28.29
CA PRO A 315 27.23 30.93 28.33
C PRO A 315 28.03 29.83 29.01
N THR A 316 27.41 29.11 29.93
CA THR A 316 28.01 28.01 30.71
C THR A 316 28.08 26.69 29.95
N GLY A 317 27.37 26.58 28.83
CA GLY A 317 27.43 25.41 27.93
C GLY A 317 28.58 25.48 26.92
N PRO A 318 29.03 24.34 26.37
CA PRO A 318 30.07 24.32 25.37
C PRO A 318 29.62 25.03 24.09
N VAL A 319 30.39 26.03 23.66
CA VAL A 319 30.16 26.67 22.35
C VAL A 319 30.59 25.74 21.22
N VAL A 320 30.10 25.97 19.99
CA VAL A 320 30.37 25.11 18.81
C VAL A 320 31.88 24.91 18.60
N GLU A 321 32.66 25.96 18.83
CA GLU A 321 34.12 25.97 18.73
C GLU A 321 34.79 25.06 19.77
N GLN A 322 34.14 24.82 20.90
CA GLN A 322 34.61 23.92 21.96
C GLN A 322 34.17 22.48 21.71
N LEU A 323 32.96 22.25 21.16
CA LEU A 323 32.39 20.91 20.94
C LEU A 323 33.28 20.00 20.08
N GLN A 324 33.91 20.53 19.03
CA GLN A 324 34.82 19.72 18.21
C GLN A 324 36.02 19.22 19.02
N ARG A 325 36.60 20.09 19.87
CA ARG A 325 37.77 19.77 20.71
C ARG A 325 37.43 18.88 21.89
N THR A 326 36.32 19.14 22.57
CA THR A 326 35.99 18.52 23.85
C THR A 326 35.11 17.28 23.71
N VAL A 327 34.38 17.13 22.60
CA VAL A 327 33.43 16.02 22.39
C VAL A 327 33.76 15.20 21.15
N ALA A 328 33.82 15.81 19.97
CA ALA A 328 33.97 15.07 18.71
C ALA A 328 35.32 14.37 18.58
N LEU A 329 36.43 15.06 18.89
CA LEU A 329 37.78 14.49 18.83
C LEU A 329 38.00 13.35 19.84
N PRO A 330 37.58 13.47 21.12
CA PRO A 330 37.62 12.35 22.06
C PRO A 330 36.77 11.16 21.63
N LEU A 331 35.54 11.38 21.12
CA LEU A 331 34.68 10.30 20.66
C LEU A 331 35.26 9.56 19.44
N ALA A 332 35.79 10.28 18.45
CA ALA A 332 36.45 9.71 17.29
C ALA A 332 37.70 8.89 17.66
N LYS A 333 38.44 9.30 18.72
CA LYS A 333 39.57 8.52 19.24
C LYS A 333 39.14 7.28 20.02
N ALA A 334 37.98 7.32 20.67
CA ALA A 334 37.44 6.20 21.45
C ALA A 334 36.71 5.14 20.60
N ARG A 335 36.25 5.51 19.40
CA ARG A 335 35.64 4.62 18.40
C ARG A 335 36.15 4.99 16.99
N PRO A 336 37.36 4.53 16.62
CA PRO A 336 38.00 4.90 15.36
C PRO A 336 37.28 4.39 14.11
#